data_AF-A0AAJ0GFV6-F1
#
_entry.id   AF-A0AAJ0GFV6-F1
#
_cell.length_a   1.000
_cell.length_b   1.000
_cell.length_c   1.000
_cell.angle_alpha   90.00
_cell.angle_beta   90.00
_cell.angle_gamma   90.00
#
_symmetry.space_group_name_H-M   'P 1'
#
loop_
_entity.id
_entity.type
_entity.pdbx_description
1 polymer ?
#
loop_
_entity_poly.entity_id
_entity_poly.type
_entity_poly.pdbx_seq_one_letter_code
_entity_poly.pdbx_strand_id
1 'polypeptide(L)'
;MASLSYCVVQRWEDGHESEHRASMLSVLCKDKCDHFFDKFLENFFTDADAEFFASKGLNYLRLPMNYRHFEDDMDPRVLKPNCFKHVDRVVDLCAKHNIYTTLDLHALPGGQNPDWHSDNTTNHAAFWDHKDFQDRVIWLWQELAKTLQIQPLGRRLQPYQRTLRPPPPPSPSLLRPHREIDPRSRPRPHLVARQQHVSMEWKFFDHVLPNCVYALHDYTMMGFPKGDTFTGSSDQKSKLERQFLRKADFMNQHSTPIWNGEFGPVYANPLLDADHEEVNAARYACLEAQLAIYDKYKIHWSIWLYKDIGVQGMLHLDPESKYMKTIASFVEKKRKLQLDAWGRYPSAEVEGLIDSLVEWIDRNAPTSKEQYPTPWVTERQVTRIVNQLWVSKCLSDEFAEQFRGMSMEELEECAAAFRFENCLQREGLNKALEAHADVEVFGIDWVRPVGKGGGGKDTLELD
;
A
#
# COMPACT_ATOMS: atom_id res chain seq x y z
N MET A 1 4.49 17.05 4.72
CA MET A 1 3.10 16.58 4.64
C MET A 1 3.10 15.19 5.20
N ALA A 2 2.41 15.05 6.32
CA ALA A 2 2.16 13.79 6.97
C ALA A 2 0.90 13.20 6.35
N SER A 3 1.00 11.94 5.90
CA SER A 3 -0.05 11.32 5.11
C SER A 3 -0.29 9.85 5.38
N LEU A 4 -1.25 9.28 4.68
CA LEU A 4 -1.85 7.98 4.97
C LEU A 4 -2.23 7.26 3.70
N SER A 5 -2.08 5.93 3.64
CA SER A 5 -2.65 5.12 2.55
C SER A 5 -3.98 4.49 2.97
N TYR A 6 -5.04 4.70 2.19
CA TYR A 6 -6.38 4.11 2.32
C TYR A 6 -6.50 2.87 1.43
N CYS A 7 -6.26 1.67 1.93
CA CYS A 7 -6.46 0.47 1.13
C CYS A 7 -7.65 -0.34 1.66
N VAL A 8 -8.78 -0.32 0.93
CA VAL A 8 -10.02 -0.91 1.44
C VAL A 8 -10.03 -2.43 1.33
N VAL A 9 -9.31 -3.04 0.38
CA VAL A 9 -9.61 -4.45 0.05
C VAL A 9 -8.36 -5.31 -0.14
N GLN A 10 -7.31 -5.05 0.63
CA GLN A 10 -6.03 -5.69 0.33
C GLN A 10 -5.53 -6.61 1.44
N ARG A 11 -5.69 -6.31 2.73
CA ARG A 11 -4.97 -7.09 3.75
C ARG A 11 -5.83 -7.98 4.65
N TRP A 12 -7.13 -7.73 4.69
CA TRP A 12 -8.09 -8.34 5.63
C TRP A 12 -8.64 -9.68 5.14
N GLU A 13 -8.48 -9.90 3.84
CA GLU A 13 -9.04 -10.97 3.06
C GLU A 13 -7.84 -11.74 2.49
N ASP A 14 -7.95 -13.05 2.37
CA ASP A 14 -6.88 -13.82 1.75
C ASP A 14 -6.82 -13.54 0.24
N GLY A 15 -5.66 -13.05 -0.21
CA GLY A 15 -5.32 -12.95 -1.61
C GLY A 15 -5.81 -11.66 -2.28
N HIS A 16 -6.49 -11.85 -3.40
CA HIS A 16 -6.81 -10.82 -4.38
C HIS A 16 -8.24 -10.33 -4.14
N GLU A 17 -8.47 -9.01 -4.19
CA GLU A 17 -9.83 -8.44 -4.02
C GLU A 17 -10.85 -9.13 -4.96
N SER A 18 -10.45 -9.38 -6.21
CA SER A 18 -11.30 -10.08 -7.18
C SER A 18 -11.69 -11.49 -6.74
N GLU A 19 -10.75 -12.24 -6.16
CA GLU A 19 -10.99 -13.60 -5.65
C GLU A 19 -11.87 -13.57 -4.41
N HIS A 20 -11.58 -12.70 -3.46
CA HIS A 20 -12.40 -12.56 -2.26
C HIS A 20 -13.85 -12.20 -2.60
N ARG A 21 -14.07 -11.21 -3.48
CA ARG A 21 -15.41 -10.84 -3.94
C ARG A 21 -16.13 -12.00 -4.62
N ALA A 22 -15.42 -12.80 -5.42
CA ALA A 22 -15.98 -13.97 -6.08
C ALA A 22 -16.38 -15.06 -5.07
N SER A 23 -15.52 -15.37 -4.11
CA SER A 23 -15.82 -16.33 -3.03
C SER A 23 -17.00 -15.87 -2.19
N MET A 24 -17.02 -14.60 -1.77
CA MET A 24 -18.14 -14.02 -1.02
C MET A 24 -19.46 -14.05 -1.81
N LEU A 25 -19.43 -13.76 -3.11
CA LEU A 25 -20.60 -13.84 -3.99
C LEU A 25 -21.17 -15.26 -4.05
N SER A 26 -20.31 -16.28 -4.06
CA SER A 26 -20.72 -17.69 -4.09
C SER A 26 -21.46 -18.13 -2.81
N VAL A 27 -21.21 -17.46 -1.69
CA VAL A 27 -21.79 -17.76 -0.38
C VAL A 27 -23.01 -16.89 -0.05
N LEU A 28 -22.93 -15.58 -0.31
CA LEU A 28 -23.91 -14.60 0.14
C LEU A 28 -25.06 -14.33 -0.83
N CYS A 29 -24.99 -14.80 -2.08
CA CYS A 29 -25.82 -14.32 -3.19
C CYS A 29 -25.56 -12.85 -3.55
N LYS A 30 -26.01 -12.43 -4.74
CA LYS A 30 -25.65 -11.14 -5.33
C LYS A 30 -26.09 -9.95 -4.47
N ASP A 31 -27.35 -9.90 -4.06
CA ASP A 31 -27.90 -8.73 -3.37
C ASP A 31 -27.22 -8.48 -2.02
N LYS A 32 -26.95 -9.53 -1.24
CA LYS A 32 -26.24 -9.41 0.04
C LYS A 32 -24.77 -9.08 -0.16
N CYS A 33 -24.11 -9.68 -1.15
CA CYS A 33 -22.71 -9.42 -1.46
C CYS A 33 -22.50 -7.94 -1.86
N ASP A 34 -23.31 -7.44 -2.80
CA ASP A 34 -23.25 -6.04 -3.25
C ASP A 34 -23.53 -5.08 -2.08
N HIS A 35 -24.54 -5.37 -1.27
CA HIS A 35 -24.90 -4.55 -0.11
C HIS A 35 -23.80 -4.52 0.95
N PHE A 36 -23.24 -5.69 1.29
CA PHE A 36 -22.15 -5.81 2.26
C PHE A 36 -20.95 -4.97 1.84
N PHE A 37 -20.47 -5.11 0.59
CA PHE A 37 -19.30 -4.37 0.14
C PHE A 37 -19.56 -2.86 -0.03
N ASP A 38 -20.77 -2.46 -0.45
CA ASP A 38 -21.11 -1.03 -0.51
C ASP A 38 -21.09 -0.40 0.88
N LYS A 39 -21.68 -1.07 1.88
CA LYS A 39 -21.69 -0.61 3.27
C LYS A 39 -20.32 -0.67 3.92
N PHE A 40 -19.54 -1.69 3.61
CA PHE A 40 -18.15 -1.80 4.05
C PHE A 40 -17.32 -0.60 3.57
N LEU A 41 -17.34 -0.31 2.26
CA LEU A 41 -16.65 0.85 1.67
C LEU A 41 -17.13 2.17 2.27
N GLU A 42 -18.44 2.31 2.50
CA GLU A 42 -19.06 3.47 3.14
C GLU A 42 -18.55 3.68 4.57
N ASN A 43 -18.62 2.63 5.40
CA ASN A 43 -18.27 2.67 6.82
C ASN A 43 -16.75 2.76 7.05
N PHE A 44 -15.91 2.30 6.11
CA PHE A 44 -14.46 2.26 6.29
C PHE A 44 -13.84 3.64 6.51
N PHE A 45 -14.39 4.69 5.91
CA PHE A 45 -13.90 6.06 6.08
C PHE A 45 -15.03 7.04 5.95
N THR A 46 -15.37 7.68 7.06
CA THR A 46 -16.50 8.60 7.25
C THR A 46 -16.00 10.00 7.59
N ASP A 47 -16.92 10.93 7.90
CA ASP A 47 -16.53 12.28 8.33
C ASP A 47 -15.74 12.26 9.64
N ALA A 48 -16.11 11.37 10.58
CA ALA A 48 -15.39 11.20 11.84
C ALA A 48 -13.95 10.70 11.64
N ASP A 49 -13.71 9.88 10.61
CA ASP A 49 -12.38 9.43 10.23
C ASP A 49 -11.51 10.59 9.70
N ALA A 50 -12.09 11.45 8.86
CA ALA A 50 -11.41 12.63 8.35
C ALA A 50 -11.13 13.66 9.46
N GLU A 51 -12.09 13.88 10.36
CA GLU A 51 -11.93 14.76 11.53
C GLU A 51 -10.82 14.26 12.46
N PHE A 52 -10.84 12.96 12.79
CA PHE A 52 -9.78 12.34 13.58
C PHE A 52 -8.42 12.50 12.91
N PHE A 53 -8.32 12.21 11.61
CA PHE A 53 -7.08 12.31 10.86
C PHE A 53 -6.50 13.73 10.89
N ALA A 54 -7.35 14.74 10.64
CA ALA A 54 -6.96 16.14 10.71
C ALA A 54 -6.59 16.58 12.14
N SER A 55 -7.26 16.05 13.17
CA SER A 55 -6.95 16.36 14.58
C SER A 55 -5.54 15.94 14.99
N LYS A 56 -4.94 14.98 14.26
CA LYS A 56 -3.56 14.53 14.44
C LYS A 56 -2.53 15.37 13.68
N GLY A 57 -2.94 16.49 13.09
CA GLY A 57 -2.08 17.34 12.27
C GLY A 57 -1.76 16.77 10.90
N LEU A 58 -2.32 15.60 10.55
CA LEU A 58 -2.08 14.93 9.28
C LEU A 58 -2.94 15.57 8.20
N ASN A 59 -2.37 15.78 7.01
CA ASN A 59 -2.98 16.65 6.00
C ASN A 59 -3.03 16.08 4.59
N TYR A 60 -2.64 14.81 4.39
CA TYR A 60 -2.73 14.20 3.07
C TYR A 60 -3.15 12.72 3.14
N LEU A 61 -4.02 12.29 2.24
CA LEU A 61 -4.52 10.93 2.10
C LEU A 61 -4.17 10.39 0.70
N ARG A 62 -3.39 9.32 0.63
CA ARG A 62 -3.24 8.48 -0.56
C ARG A 62 -4.39 7.48 -0.59
N LEU A 63 -5.16 7.48 -1.67
CA LEU A 63 -6.35 6.67 -1.90
C LEU A 63 -6.06 5.61 -2.97
N PRO A 64 -5.53 4.43 -2.60
CA PRO A 64 -5.40 3.32 -3.54
C PRO A 64 -6.75 2.76 -3.98
N MET A 65 -6.85 2.52 -5.28
CA MET A 65 -8.06 2.11 -5.98
C MET A 65 -7.77 0.94 -6.91
N ASN A 66 -8.69 -0.01 -6.98
CA ASN A 66 -8.70 -1.05 -7.98
C ASN A 66 -9.44 -0.59 -9.24
N TYR A 67 -8.86 -0.78 -10.44
CA TYR A 67 -9.53 -0.41 -11.69
C TYR A 67 -10.88 -1.11 -11.87
N ARG A 68 -11.07 -2.30 -11.25
CA ARG A 68 -12.31 -3.08 -11.31
C ARG A 68 -13.52 -2.41 -10.64
N HIS A 69 -13.31 -1.37 -9.82
CA HIS A 69 -14.41 -0.53 -9.35
C HIS A 69 -15.01 0.34 -10.47
N PHE A 70 -14.26 0.61 -11.54
CA PHE A 70 -14.63 1.54 -12.60
C PHE A 70 -15.06 0.85 -13.88
N GLU A 71 -14.36 -0.19 -14.31
CA GLU A 71 -14.69 -0.94 -15.54
C GLU A 71 -14.67 -2.45 -15.28
N ASP A 72 -15.09 -3.22 -16.28
CA ASP A 72 -15.04 -4.69 -16.26
C ASP A 72 -14.10 -5.20 -17.36
N ASP A 73 -13.44 -6.34 -17.11
CA ASP A 73 -12.59 -6.98 -18.13
C ASP A 73 -13.40 -7.50 -19.32
N MET A 74 -14.67 -7.86 -19.10
CA MET A 74 -15.59 -8.31 -20.14
C MET A 74 -16.24 -7.15 -20.92
N ASP A 75 -16.17 -5.92 -20.42
CA ASP A 75 -16.66 -4.72 -21.07
C ASP A 75 -15.67 -3.55 -20.90
N PRO A 76 -14.48 -3.65 -21.52
CA PRO A 76 -13.40 -2.70 -21.31
C PRO A 76 -13.77 -1.33 -21.87
N ARG A 77 -13.34 -0.27 -21.17
CA ARG A 77 -13.64 1.13 -21.51
C ARG A 77 -15.13 1.50 -21.41
N VAL A 78 -15.88 0.76 -20.59
CA VAL A 78 -17.24 1.11 -20.19
C VAL A 78 -17.28 1.31 -18.68
N LEU A 79 -17.68 2.51 -18.26
CA LEU A 79 -17.79 2.83 -16.84
C LEU A 79 -18.99 2.13 -16.21
N LYS A 80 -18.77 1.48 -15.07
CA LYS A 80 -19.81 0.90 -14.24
C LYS A 80 -20.72 2.01 -13.69
N PRO A 81 -22.03 1.76 -13.53
CA PRO A 81 -22.93 2.72 -12.91
C PRO A 81 -22.45 3.10 -11.50
N ASN A 82 -22.44 4.40 -11.19
CA ASN A 82 -22.03 4.94 -9.89
C ASN A 82 -20.60 4.58 -9.44
N CYS A 83 -19.69 4.23 -10.36
CA CYS A 83 -18.32 3.81 -10.01
C CYS A 83 -17.51 4.87 -9.23
N PHE A 84 -17.87 6.14 -9.32
CA PHE A 84 -17.18 7.22 -8.61
C PHE A 84 -17.74 7.49 -7.20
N LYS A 85 -18.88 6.89 -6.81
CA LYS A 85 -19.60 7.15 -5.56
C LYS A 85 -18.69 7.26 -4.33
N HIS A 86 -17.85 6.24 -4.10
CA HIS A 86 -17.00 6.19 -2.89
C HIS A 86 -15.77 7.09 -3.00
N VAL A 87 -15.20 7.22 -4.20
CA VAL A 87 -14.04 8.10 -4.42
C VAL A 87 -14.45 9.56 -4.22
N ASP A 88 -15.55 10.00 -4.84
CA ASP A 88 -16.11 11.35 -4.65
C ASP A 88 -16.36 11.64 -3.18
N ARG A 89 -17.01 10.70 -2.49
CA ARG A 89 -17.31 10.80 -1.06
C ARG A 89 -16.05 10.98 -0.22
N VAL A 90 -15.04 10.12 -0.38
CA VAL A 90 -13.79 10.23 0.39
C VAL A 90 -13.07 11.55 0.10
N VAL A 91 -13.00 11.96 -1.17
CA VAL A 91 -12.40 13.24 -1.56
C VAL A 91 -13.13 14.42 -0.93
N ASP A 92 -14.47 14.40 -0.89
CA ASP A 92 -15.26 15.48 -0.28
C ASP A 92 -15.13 15.53 1.24
N LEU A 93 -15.07 14.37 1.90
CA LEU A 93 -14.80 14.28 3.33
C LEU A 93 -13.41 14.84 3.66
N CYS A 94 -12.37 14.44 2.91
CA CYS A 94 -11.03 14.98 3.08
C CYS A 94 -10.98 16.49 2.85
N ALA A 95 -11.63 16.99 1.79
CA ALA A 95 -11.64 18.41 1.46
C ALA A 95 -12.30 19.26 2.57
N LYS A 96 -13.38 18.79 3.20
CA LYS A 96 -14.02 19.47 4.35
C LYS A 96 -13.06 19.71 5.52
N HIS A 97 -12.11 18.79 5.72
CA HIS A 97 -11.16 18.79 6.82
C HIS A 97 -9.76 19.29 6.41
N ASN A 98 -9.62 19.93 5.23
CA ASN A 98 -8.36 20.43 4.68
C ASN A 98 -7.30 19.33 4.46
N ILE A 99 -7.74 18.11 4.16
CA ILE A 99 -6.87 16.98 3.84
C ILE A 99 -6.78 16.90 2.30
N TYR A 100 -5.55 16.94 1.77
CA TYR A 100 -5.29 16.70 0.36
C TYR A 100 -5.46 15.21 0.05
N THR A 101 -6.06 14.86 -1.10
CA THR A 101 -6.19 13.45 -1.50
C THR A 101 -5.45 13.19 -2.79
N THR A 102 -4.64 12.13 -2.86
CA THR A 102 -4.09 11.62 -4.12
C THR A 102 -4.71 10.28 -4.42
N LEU A 103 -5.35 10.14 -5.59
CA LEU A 103 -5.78 8.83 -6.03
C LEU A 103 -4.60 8.06 -6.61
N ASP A 104 -4.54 6.79 -6.25
CA ASP A 104 -3.51 5.85 -6.66
C ASP A 104 -4.20 4.66 -7.32
N LEU A 105 -4.01 4.47 -8.63
CA LEU A 105 -4.56 3.30 -9.31
C LEU A 105 -3.67 2.10 -8.97
N HIS A 106 -4.04 1.41 -7.91
CA HIS A 106 -3.22 0.46 -7.17
C HIS A 106 -3.25 -0.95 -7.77
N ALA A 107 -4.37 -1.31 -8.41
CA ALA A 107 -4.46 -2.49 -9.26
C ALA A 107 -4.80 -2.04 -10.69
N LEU A 108 -4.02 -2.54 -11.65
CA LEU A 108 -4.17 -2.25 -13.08
C LEU A 108 -4.68 -3.50 -13.84
N PRO A 109 -5.28 -3.36 -15.03
CA PRO A 109 -5.60 -4.49 -15.89
C PRO A 109 -4.37 -5.39 -16.11
N GLY A 110 -4.52 -6.69 -15.85
CA GLY A 110 -3.42 -7.66 -15.95
C GLY A 110 -2.38 -7.63 -14.83
N GLY A 111 -2.51 -6.77 -13.81
CA GLY A 111 -1.56 -6.68 -12.69
C GLY A 111 -0.20 -6.10 -13.08
N GLN A 112 0.18 -4.98 -12.46
CA GLN A 112 1.44 -4.29 -12.78
C GLN A 112 2.66 -4.81 -12.01
N ASN A 113 2.45 -5.74 -11.09
CA ASN A 113 3.51 -6.42 -10.36
C ASN A 113 3.08 -7.87 -10.05
N PRO A 114 4.00 -8.77 -9.65
CA PRO A 114 3.71 -10.19 -9.48
C PRO A 114 3.17 -10.54 -8.09
N ASP A 115 2.56 -9.57 -7.40
CA ASP A 115 2.18 -9.68 -6.00
C ASP A 115 0.70 -9.33 -5.79
N TRP A 116 0.12 -9.90 -4.73
CA TRP A 116 -1.33 -10.05 -4.56
C TRP A 116 -2.08 -8.70 -4.50
N HIS A 117 -1.46 -7.70 -3.88
CA HIS A 117 -1.99 -6.34 -3.72
C HIS A 117 -2.15 -5.56 -5.05
N SER A 118 -1.67 -6.07 -6.18
CA SER A 118 -2.04 -5.53 -7.50
C SER A 118 -3.29 -6.18 -8.10
N ASP A 119 -4.02 -6.95 -7.28
CA ASP A 119 -5.14 -7.81 -7.68
C ASP A 119 -4.74 -8.76 -8.82
N ASN A 120 -3.49 -9.24 -8.74
CA ASN A 120 -2.88 -10.15 -9.68
C ASN A 120 -2.89 -11.58 -9.16
N THR A 121 -3.89 -12.36 -9.58
CA THR A 121 -4.08 -13.76 -9.19
C THR A 121 -2.99 -14.72 -9.69
N THR A 122 -1.92 -14.19 -10.26
CA THR A 122 -0.79 -14.92 -10.84
C THR A 122 0.52 -14.33 -10.31
N ASN A 123 1.64 -14.97 -10.62
CA ASN A 123 2.97 -14.44 -10.34
C ASN A 123 3.56 -13.62 -11.50
N HIS A 124 2.74 -13.23 -12.49
CA HIS A 124 3.19 -12.60 -13.73
C HIS A 124 2.52 -11.24 -13.96
N ALA A 125 3.30 -10.20 -14.22
CA ALA A 125 2.80 -8.83 -14.38
C ALA A 125 2.36 -8.54 -15.82
N ALA A 126 1.22 -9.09 -16.25
CA ALA A 126 0.76 -9.05 -17.64
C ALA A 126 0.43 -7.63 -18.15
N PHE A 127 0.26 -6.65 -17.26
CA PHE A 127 0.11 -5.23 -17.63
C PHE A 127 1.19 -4.74 -18.60
N TRP A 128 2.43 -5.22 -18.44
CA TRP A 128 3.57 -4.77 -19.22
C TRP A 128 3.65 -5.40 -20.61
N ASP A 129 3.00 -6.55 -20.82
CA ASP A 129 3.02 -7.27 -22.10
C ASP A 129 1.94 -6.77 -23.07
N HIS A 130 0.83 -6.27 -22.52
CA HIS A 130 -0.34 -5.94 -23.31
C HIS A 130 -0.55 -4.42 -23.40
N LYS A 131 -0.34 -3.88 -24.61
CA LYS A 131 -0.63 -2.48 -24.90
C LYS A 131 -2.07 -2.08 -24.58
N ASP A 132 -3.04 -2.98 -24.80
CA ASP A 132 -4.44 -2.69 -24.49
C ASP A 132 -4.67 -2.40 -23.00
N PHE A 133 -3.99 -3.11 -22.09
CA PHE A 133 -4.07 -2.87 -20.64
C PHE A 133 -3.55 -1.47 -20.27
N GLN A 134 -2.48 -1.02 -20.92
CA GLN A 134 -1.93 0.33 -20.74
C GLN A 134 -2.88 1.40 -21.29
N ASP A 135 -3.48 1.15 -22.46
CA ASP A 135 -4.45 2.05 -23.08
C ASP A 135 -5.75 2.16 -22.27
N ARG A 136 -6.17 1.07 -21.61
CA ARG A 136 -7.30 1.08 -20.65
C ARG A 136 -7.00 1.95 -19.44
N VAL A 137 -5.79 1.86 -18.88
CA VAL A 137 -5.35 2.73 -17.78
C VAL A 137 -5.35 4.20 -18.22
N ILE A 138 -4.82 4.51 -19.40
CA ILE A 138 -4.85 5.88 -19.96
C ILE A 138 -6.28 6.38 -20.08
N TRP A 139 -7.17 5.57 -20.66
CA TRP A 139 -8.58 5.90 -20.79
C TRP A 139 -9.23 6.17 -19.43
N LEU A 140 -9.03 5.29 -18.45
CA LEU A 140 -9.62 5.45 -17.12
C LEU A 140 -9.11 6.72 -16.43
N TRP A 141 -7.83 7.05 -16.59
CA TRP A 141 -7.26 8.30 -16.10
C TRP A 141 -7.89 9.54 -16.75
N GLN A 142 -8.20 9.48 -18.04
CA GLN A 142 -8.93 10.56 -18.72
C GLN A 142 -10.35 10.71 -18.18
N GLU A 143 -11.05 9.62 -17.89
CA GLU A 143 -12.39 9.66 -17.29
C GLU A 143 -12.37 10.20 -15.85
N LEU A 144 -11.44 9.73 -15.01
CA LEU A 144 -11.23 10.27 -13.67
C LEU A 144 -10.93 11.78 -13.70
N ALA A 145 -10.06 12.23 -14.61
CA ALA A 145 -9.72 13.64 -14.77
C ALA A 145 -10.94 14.51 -15.15
N LYS A 146 -11.81 14.00 -16.03
CA LYS A 146 -13.04 14.69 -16.46
C LYS A 146 -14.05 14.80 -15.32
N THR A 147 -14.35 13.67 -14.66
CA THR A 147 -15.44 13.58 -13.69
C THR A 147 -15.16 14.37 -12.41
N LEU A 148 -13.93 14.28 -11.89
CA LEU A 148 -13.57 14.87 -10.60
C LEU A 148 -13.23 16.37 -10.67
N GLN A 149 -13.31 16.99 -11.86
CA GLN A 149 -13.02 18.42 -12.12
C GLN A 149 -11.66 18.87 -11.57
N ILE A 150 -10.63 18.05 -11.76
CA ILE A 150 -9.34 18.20 -11.10
C ILE A 150 -8.56 19.37 -11.67
N GLN A 151 -8.16 20.28 -10.78
CA GLN A 151 -7.37 21.45 -11.14
C GLN A 151 -5.87 21.23 -10.83
N PRO A 152 -4.95 21.66 -11.72
CA PRO A 152 -3.51 21.61 -11.46
C PRO A 152 -3.11 22.53 -10.29
N LEU A 153 -2.12 22.12 -9.48
CA LEU A 153 -1.58 22.93 -8.39
C LEU A 153 -0.95 24.22 -8.94
N GLY A 154 -1.57 25.38 -8.68
CA GLY A 154 -1.12 26.67 -9.21
C GLY A 154 -1.67 27.88 -8.45
N ARG A 155 -0.86 28.39 -7.52
CA ARG A 155 -0.92 29.69 -6.80
C ARG A 155 -2.22 30.04 -6.02
N ARG A 156 -2.01 30.23 -4.71
CA ARG A 156 -2.87 30.84 -3.66
C ARG A 156 -4.01 29.96 -3.10
N LEU A 157 -3.71 29.41 -1.92
CA LEU A 157 -4.56 29.35 -0.71
C LEU A 157 -6.08 29.46 -0.93
N GLN A 158 -6.71 28.35 -1.27
CA GLN A 158 -7.98 27.91 -0.72
C GLN A 158 -7.91 26.39 -0.53
N PRO A 159 -8.54 25.79 0.49
CA PRO A 159 -8.41 24.35 0.78
C PRO A 159 -9.07 23.44 -0.24
N TYR A 160 -9.75 24.01 -1.23
CA TYR A 160 -10.39 23.27 -2.30
C TYR A 160 -9.35 22.90 -3.36
N GLN A 161 -8.53 21.90 -3.08
CA GLN A 161 -7.59 21.33 -4.05
C GLN A 161 -7.72 19.82 -4.10
N ARG A 162 -8.64 19.36 -4.96
CA ARG A 162 -8.70 17.98 -5.44
C ARG A 162 -7.46 17.73 -6.29
N THR A 163 -6.44 17.12 -5.70
CA THR A 163 -5.27 16.67 -6.45
C THR A 163 -5.58 15.33 -7.09
N LEU A 164 -5.29 15.20 -8.39
CA LEU A 164 -5.22 13.91 -9.02
C LEU A 164 -3.90 13.78 -9.76
N ARG A 165 -3.32 12.60 -9.65
CA ARG A 165 -2.07 12.18 -10.26
C ARG A 165 -2.39 11.22 -11.42
N PRO A 166 -2.56 11.69 -12.65
CA PRO A 166 -2.48 10.80 -13.80
C PRO A 166 -1.00 10.36 -13.97
N PRO A 167 -0.67 9.06 -14.16
CA PRO A 167 0.46 8.75 -15.01
C PRO A 167 0.14 9.35 -16.38
N PRO A 168 1.09 10.05 -17.04
CA PRO A 168 0.90 10.36 -18.45
C PRO A 168 0.71 9.03 -19.21
N PRO A 169 0.05 9.05 -20.38
CA PRO A 169 0.25 7.95 -21.31
C PRO A 169 1.74 7.74 -21.44
N PRO A 170 2.28 6.53 -21.24
CA PRO A 170 3.54 6.24 -21.89
C PRO A 170 3.33 6.68 -23.34
N SER A 171 4.16 7.61 -23.82
CA SER A 171 4.47 7.56 -25.24
C SER A 171 4.73 6.08 -25.53
N PRO A 172 4.30 5.52 -26.67
CA PRO A 172 4.67 4.16 -27.05
C PRO A 172 6.18 3.85 -26.94
N SER A 173 7.01 4.88 -26.74
CA SER A 173 8.44 4.82 -26.42
C SER A 173 8.85 4.67 -24.93
N LEU A 174 7.97 4.87 -23.94
CA LEU A 174 8.31 4.72 -22.50
C LEU A 174 8.30 3.26 -22.00
N LEU A 175 7.90 2.32 -22.86
CA LEU A 175 7.71 0.90 -22.52
C LEU A 175 8.52 -0.06 -23.41
N ARG A 176 9.51 0.46 -24.12
CA ARG A 176 10.54 -0.39 -24.74
C ARG A 176 11.80 -0.33 -23.88
N PRO A 177 12.48 -1.45 -23.60
CA PRO A 177 13.88 -1.37 -23.19
C PRO A 177 14.60 -0.56 -24.28
N HIS A 178 15.06 0.63 -23.93
CA HIS A 178 15.96 1.48 -24.71
C HIS A 178 15.67 1.61 -26.23
N ARG A 179 14.97 2.70 -26.61
CA ARG A 179 15.47 3.70 -27.59
C ARG A 179 14.37 4.71 -27.92
N GLU A 180 14.71 5.98 -27.67
CA GLU A 180 14.22 7.20 -28.34
C GLU A 180 12.94 7.88 -27.77
N ILE A 181 13.21 9.07 -27.21
CA ILE A 181 12.31 10.09 -26.66
C ILE A 181 11.75 10.95 -27.82
N ASP A 182 10.46 11.30 -27.83
CA ASP A 182 9.89 12.36 -28.69
C ASP A 182 9.55 13.61 -27.85
N PRO A 183 10.09 14.81 -28.17
CA PRO A 183 10.04 16.01 -27.34
C PRO A 183 8.88 16.99 -27.66
N ARG A 184 7.61 16.55 -27.72
CA ARG A 184 6.48 17.48 -27.97
C ARG A 184 5.20 17.20 -27.19
N SER A 185 5.18 17.52 -25.90
CA SER A 185 3.96 17.98 -25.22
C SER A 185 4.28 18.73 -23.93
N ARG A 186 3.76 19.96 -23.80
CA ARG A 186 3.99 20.86 -22.65
C ARG A 186 3.37 20.29 -21.36
N PRO A 187 4.04 20.37 -20.18
CA PRO A 187 3.58 19.67 -18.97
C PRO A 187 3.06 20.61 -17.86
N ARG A 188 2.04 20.16 -17.13
CA ARG A 188 1.53 20.68 -15.84
C ARG A 188 1.64 19.55 -14.77
N PRO A 189 1.55 19.82 -13.44
CA PRO A 189 1.86 18.91 -12.31
C PRO A 189 1.53 17.42 -12.53
N HIS A 190 2.52 16.54 -12.46
CA HIS A 190 2.42 15.09 -12.56
C HIS A 190 3.18 14.50 -11.38
N LEU A 191 2.57 13.67 -10.56
CA LEU A 191 3.33 12.91 -9.58
C LEU A 191 3.59 11.56 -10.41
N VAL A 192 4.73 10.82 -10.34
CA VAL A 192 4.82 9.35 -10.69
C VAL A 192 4.75 8.38 -9.48
N ALA A 193 3.67 7.59 -9.35
CA ALA A 193 3.53 6.57 -8.28
C ALA A 193 4.02 5.26 -8.83
N ARG A 194 5.09 4.72 -8.25
CA ARG A 194 5.44 3.32 -8.49
C ARG A 194 4.96 2.54 -7.27
N GLN A 195 4.69 1.26 -7.49
CA GLN A 195 4.25 0.32 -6.46
C GLN A 195 5.44 -0.56 -6.05
N GLN A 196 5.54 -0.91 -4.76
CA GLN A 196 6.46 -1.93 -4.22
C GLN A 196 7.96 -1.68 -4.48
N HIS A 197 8.74 -2.76 -4.64
CA HIS A 197 10.18 -2.77 -4.87
C HIS A 197 10.63 -2.07 -6.15
N VAL A 198 9.69 -1.86 -7.08
CA VAL A 198 9.87 -1.02 -8.27
C VAL A 198 9.97 0.48 -7.88
N SER A 199 9.48 0.85 -6.69
CA SER A 199 9.65 2.16 -6.03
C SER A 199 10.92 2.26 -5.19
N MET A 200 11.75 1.21 -5.16
CA MET A 200 13.07 1.22 -4.52
C MET A 200 14.22 1.27 -5.54
N GLU A 201 13.92 1.04 -6.82
CA GLU A 201 14.89 1.02 -7.90
C GLU A 201 14.51 1.98 -9.04
N TRP A 202 15.40 2.95 -9.30
CA TRP A 202 15.23 3.98 -10.33
C TRP A 202 16.16 3.79 -11.54
N LYS A 203 16.87 2.67 -11.61
CA LYS A 203 17.93 2.37 -12.61
C LYS A 203 17.48 2.43 -14.08
N PHE A 204 16.18 2.49 -14.34
CA PHE A 204 15.60 2.56 -15.68
C PHE A 204 15.08 3.96 -16.05
N PHE A 205 15.26 4.96 -15.17
CA PHE A 205 14.96 6.35 -15.47
C PHE A 205 16.25 7.09 -15.85
N ASP A 206 16.24 7.75 -16.99
CA ASP A 206 17.34 8.58 -17.51
C ASP A 206 17.04 10.08 -17.44
N HIS A 207 15.78 10.46 -17.16
CA HIS A 207 15.36 11.84 -17.02
C HIS A 207 14.24 12.01 -15.99
N VAL A 208 14.09 13.23 -15.50
CA VAL A 208 12.92 13.62 -14.71
C VAL A 208 11.77 14.03 -15.62
N LEU A 209 10.59 13.54 -15.29
CA LEU A 209 9.36 14.01 -15.87
C LEU A 209 9.04 15.37 -15.24
N PRO A 210 8.69 16.35 -16.08
CA PRO A 210 8.36 17.66 -15.60
C PRO A 210 7.16 17.56 -14.68
N ASN A 211 7.15 18.43 -13.67
CA ASN A 211 6.01 18.55 -12.78
C ASN A 211 5.78 17.31 -11.87
N CYS A 212 6.74 16.36 -11.95
CA CYS A 212 7.20 15.25 -11.12
C CYS A 212 7.33 15.42 -9.59
N VAL A 213 6.57 14.68 -8.78
CA VAL A 213 7.11 14.13 -7.52
C VAL A 213 7.30 12.63 -7.69
N TYR A 214 8.30 12.05 -7.04
CA TYR A 214 8.62 10.63 -7.13
C TYR A 214 8.38 9.95 -5.79
N ALA A 215 7.64 8.84 -5.82
CA ALA A 215 7.30 8.08 -4.62
C ALA A 215 8.29 6.92 -4.41
N LEU A 216 8.84 6.80 -3.20
CA LEU A 216 9.54 5.60 -2.72
C LEU A 216 8.72 4.91 -1.65
N HIS A 217 8.95 3.61 -1.41
CA HIS A 217 8.38 2.87 -0.27
C HIS A 217 9.53 2.46 0.65
N ASP A 218 9.45 2.81 1.92
CA ASP A 218 10.55 2.65 2.88
C ASP A 218 10.22 1.76 4.07
N TYR A 219 9.92 0.49 3.79
CA TYR A 219 9.85 -0.54 4.84
C TYR A 219 11.23 -1.01 5.28
N THR A 220 11.34 -1.37 6.56
CA THR A 220 12.51 -2.00 7.19
C THR A 220 12.07 -3.28 7.89
N MET A 221 12.87 -4.35 7.80
CA MET A 221 12.54 -5.63 8.44
C MET A 221 12.58 -5.56 9.96
N MET A 222 13.27 -4.57 10.54
CA MET A 222 13.16 -4.24 11.97
C MET A 222 11.77 -3.74 12.38
N GLY A 223 10.85 -3.57 11.43
CA GLY A 223 9.43 -3.31 11.66
C GLY A 223 8.53 -4.55 11.57
N PHE A 224 9.06 -5.73 11.24
CA PHE A 224 8.26 -6.93 10.92
C PHE A 224 8.55 -8.11 11.87
N PRO A 225 7.60 -9.04 12.06
CA PRO A 225 7.75 -10.13 13.04
C PRO A 225 8.97 -11.03 12.83
N LYS A 226 9.41 -11.25 11.58
CA LYS A 226 10.60 -12.05 11.26
C LYS A 226 11.93 -11.30 11.33
N GLY A 227 11.92 -9.97 11.34
CA GLY A 227 13.16 -9.19 11.36
C GLY A 227 13.62 -8.81 12.75
N ASP A 228 14.88 -8.41 12.84
CA ASP A 228 15.55 -8.08 14.11
C ASP A 228 14.79 -7.05 14.95
N THR A 229 14.80 -7.25 16.28
CA THR A 229 14.27 -6.25 17.21
C THR A 229 15.09 -4.96 17.14
N PHE A 230 14.39 -3.83 17.00
CA PHE A 230 15.03 -2.52 17.02
C PHE A 230 15.42 -2.13 18.45
N THR A 231 16.72 -1.99 18.69
CA THR A 231 17.31 -1.59 19.98
C THR A 231 17.72 -0.12 20.02
N GLY A 232 17.68 0.56 18.87
CA GLY A 232 18.13 1.95 18.74
C GLY A 232 19.65 2.13 18.70
N SER A 233 20.41 1.04 18.46
CA SER A 233 21.86 1.08 18.31
C SER A 233 22.31 2.00 17.17
N SER A 234 23.54 2.52 17.25
CA SER A 234 24.12 3.36 16.20
C SER A 234 24.12 2.66 14.84
N ASP A 235 24.35 1.35 14.84
CA ASP A 235 24.44 0.55 13.61
C ASP A 235 23.06 0.38 12.97
N GLN A 236 22.02 0.10 13.77
CA GLN A 236 20.64 0.01 13.29
C GLN A 236 20.14 1.35 12.75
N LYS A 237 20.38 2.45 13.47
CA LYS A 237 20.03 3.80 13.00
C LYS A 237 20.76 4.16 11.70
N SER A 238 22.05 3.85 11.63
CA SER A 238 22.83 4.06 10.41
C SER A 238 22.35 3.18 9.26
N LYS A 239 21.90 1.95 9.53
CA LYS A 239 21.30 1.04 8.52
C LYS A 239 20.00 1.63 7.96
N LEU A 240 19.10 2.12 8.82
CA LEU A 240 17.86 2.79 8.39
C LEU A 240 18.16 3.99 7.48
N GLU A 241 19.10 4.84 7.87
CA GLU A 241 19.45 6.02 7.08
C GLU A 241 20.09 5.65 5.73
N ARG A 242 21.03 4.70 5.70
CA ARG A 242 21.63 4.22 4.44
C ARG A 242 20.58 3.64 3.50
N GLN A 243 19.64 2.86 4.04
CA GLN A 243 18.56 2.27 3.27
C GLN A 243 17.69 3.36 2.61
N PHE A 244 17.27 4.37 3.39
CA PHE A 244 16.51 5.50 2.87
C PHE A 244 17.28 6.23 1.76
N LEU A 245 18.54 6.59 2.01
CA LEU A 245 19.37 7.34 1.07
C LEU A 245 19.56 6.62 -0.27
N ARG A 246 19.71 5.29 -0.23
CA ARG A 246 19.76 4.46 -1.43
C ARG A 246 18.45 4.55 -2.24
N LYS A 247 17.30 4.44 -1.60
CA LYS A 247 15.98 4.51 -2.26
C LYS A 247 15.68 5.92 -2.81
N ALA A 248 16.20 6.95 -2.15
CA ALA A 248 16.08 8.36 -2.51
C ALA A 248 17.14 8.86 -3.51
N ASP A 249 18.10 8.02 -3.92
CA ASP A 249 19.29 8.43 -4.67
C ASP A 249 18.93 9.17 -5.97
N PHE A 250 18.01 8.61 -6.77
CA PHE A 250 17.52 9.27 -7.98
C PHE A 250 16.93 10.66 -7.69
N MET A 251 16.08 10.77 -6.68
CA MET A 251 15.48 12.05 -6.32
C MET A 251 16.51 13.07 -5.83
N ASN A 252 17.54 12.61 -5.11
CA ASN A 252 18.65 13.45 -4.66
C ASN A 252 19.52 13.91 -5.84
N GLN A 253 19.87 13.01 -6.76
CA GLN A 253 20.67 13.34 -7.95
C GLN A 253 19.97 14.33 -8.87
N HIS A 254 18.65 14.23 -8.99
CA HIS A 254 17.85 15.11 -9.86
C HIS A 254 17.17 16.27 -9.13
N SER A 255 17.43 16.46 -7.83
CA SER A 255 16.85 17.54 -7.03
C SER A 255 15.31 17.62 -7.09
N THR A 256 14.65 16.46 -7.08
CA THR A 256 13.19 16.38 -7.07
C THR A 256 12.64 16.31 -5.65
N PRO A 257 11.35 16.68 -5.43
CA PRO A 257 10.68 16.40 -4.17
C PRO A 257 10.61 14.88 -3.94
N ILE A 258 10.78 14.47 -2.68
CA ILE A 258 10.67 13.08 -2.25
C ILE A 258 9.38 12.90 -1.50
N TRP A 259 8.61 11.88 -1.90
CA TRP A 259 7.49 11.39 -1.13
C TRP A 259 7.71 9.92 -0.78
N ASN A 260 7.69 9.57 0.49
CA ASN A 260 7.60 8.18 0.91
C ASN A 260 6.12 7.76 0.88
N GLY A 261 5.70 6.98 -0.12
CA GLY A 261 4.30 6.58 -0.30
C GLY A 261 3.83 5.51 0.68
N GLU A 262 4.75 4.75 1.28
CA GLU A 262 4.45 3.66 2.20
C GLU A 262 5.62 3.33 3.13
N PHE A 263 5.33 3.24 4.42
CA PHE A 263 6.24 2.73 5.45
C PHE A 263 5.42 2.35 6.69
N GLY A 264 6.10 1.85 7.71
CA GLY A 264 5.53 1.56 9.02
C GLY A 264 5.75 0.11 9.46
N PRO A 265 5.75 -0.15 10.77
CA PRO A 265 5.92 -1.49 11.32
C PRO A 265 4.59 -2.25 11.43
N VAL A 266 4.69 -3.56 11.66
CA VAL A 266 3.59 -4.45 12.04
C VAL A 266 3.66 -4.70 13.54
N TYR A 267 2.50 -4.63 14.19
CA TYR A 267 2.39 -4.72 15.64
C TYR A 267 1.97 -6.12 16.10
N ALA A 268 2.53 -6.54 17.22
CA ALA A 268 2.16 -7.75 17.93
C ALA A 268 0.74 -7.63 18.49
N ASN A 269 -0.01 -8.73 18.42
CA ASN A 269 -1.39 -8.83 18.86
C ASN A 269 -1.45 -9.23 20.34
N PRO A 270 -2.02 -8.40 21.24
CA PRO A 270 -2.11 -8.70 22.66
C PRO A 270 -2.81 -10.03 23.01
N LEU A 271 -3.69 -10.54 22.13
CA LEU A 271 -4.40 -11.80 22.33
C LEU A 271 -3.58 -13.04 21.94
N LEU A 272 -2.53 -12.87 21.12
CA LEU A 272 -1.76 -13.97 20.55
C LEU A 272 -0.27 -13.93 20.98
N ASP A 273 0.24 -12.76 21.32
CA ASP A 273 1.66 -12.50 21.55
C ASP A 273 1.90 -12.09 23.02
N ALA A 274 2.53 -12.98 23.79
CA ALA A 274 2.77 -12.77 25.22
C ALA A 274 3.71 -11.59 25.50
N ASP A 275 4.63 -11.31 24.58
CA ASP A 275 5.64 -10.25 24.60
C ASP A 275 5.20 -9.00 23.81
N HIS A 276 3.90 -8.86 23.51
CA HIS A 276 3.39 -7.78 22.65
C HIS A 276 3.78 -6.37 23.13
N GLU A 277 3.86 -6.12 24.44
CA GLU A 277 4.24 -4.81 24.96
C GLU A 277 5.69 -4.45 24.59
N GLU A 278 6.63 -5.37 24.80
CA GLU A 278 8.05 -5.19 24.47
C GLU A 278 8.25 -5.07 22.95
N VAL A 279 7.63 -5.98 22.18
CA VAL A 279 7.69 -5.97 20.73
C VAL A 279 7.14 -4.64 20.19
N ASN A 280 5.95 -4.22 20.64
CA ASN A 280 5.33 -2.99 20.15
C ASN A 280 6.12 -1.75 20.57
N ALA A 281 6.71 -1.72 21.77
CA ALA A 281 7.61 -0.64 22.17
C ALA A 281 8.81 -0.52 21.22
N ALA A 282 9.44 -1.63 20.85
CA ALA A 282 10.52 -1.64 19.86
C ALA A 282 10.03 -1.19 18.46
N ARG A 283 8.82 -1.57 18.05
CA ARG A 283 8.23 -1.12 16.77
C ARG A 283 7.95 0.38 16.75
N TYR A 284 7.44 0.96 17.84
CA TYR A 284 7.27 2.40 17.96
C TYR A 284 8.61 3.15 17.92
N ALA A 285 9.65 2.63 18.60
CA ALA A 285 10.99 3.21 18.54
C ALA A 285 11.60 3.14 17.14
N CYS A 286 11.35 2.06 16.39
CA CYS A 286 11.77 1.91 14.99
C CYS A 286 11.08 2.94 14.09
N LEU A 287 9.76 3.10 14.23
CA LEU A 287 8.96 4.09 13.53
C LEU A 287 9.49 5.51 13.76
N GLU A 288 9.69 5.88 15.03
CA GLU A 288 10.25 7.19 15.42
C GLU A 288 11.61 7.45 14.75
N ALA A 289 12.48 6.43 14.71
CA ALA A 289 13.78 6.56 14.06
C ALA A 289 13.66 6.79 12.54
N GLN A 290 12.67 6.18 11.87
CA GLN A 290 12.38 6.44 10.45
C GLN A 290 11.81 7.85 10.24
N LEU A 291 10.87 8.28 11.07
CA LEU A 291 10.29 9.63 10.99
C LEU A 291 11.34 10.72 11.22
N ALA A 292 12.26 10.52 12.17
CA ALA A 292 13.39 11.43 12.38
C ALA A 292 14.32 11.54 11.15
N ILE A 293 14.49 10.46 10.37
CA ILE A 293 15.20 10.52 9.08
C ILE A 293 14.41 11.38 8.09
N TYR A 294 13.10 11.23 8.04
CA TYR A 294 12.25 11.99 7.12
C TYR A 294 12.24 13.48 7.45
N ASP A 295 12.28 13.84 8.73
CA ASP A 295 12.47 15.22 9.19
C ASP A 295 13.86 15.76 8.86
N LYS A 296 14.91 14.95 9.07
CA LYS A 296 16.29 15.33 8.72
C LYS A 296 16.42 15.69 7.25
N TYR A 297 15.79 14.92 6.37
CA TYR A 297 15.84 15.12 4.93
C TYR A 297 14.65 15.91 4.36
N LYS A 298 13.74 16.36 5.23
CA LYS A 298 12.55 17.15 4.91
C LYS A 298 11.75 16.56 3.74
N ILE A 299 11.41 15.28 3.84
CA ILE A 299 10.57 14.59 2.85
C ILE A 299 9.12 14.50 3.32
N HIS A 300 8.22 14.27 2.37
CA HIS A 300 6.81 13.98 2.67
C HIS A 300 6.63 12.47 2.84
N TRP A 301 5.66 12.03 3.62
CA TRP A 301 5.50 10.60 3.90
C TRP A 301 4.05 10.20 4.09
N SER A 302 3.65 9.01 3.64
CA SER A 302 2.35 8.37 3.87
C SER A 302 2.53 7.07 4.67
N ILE A 303 1.99 7.01 5.90
CA ILE A 303 1.99 5.78 6.69
C ILE A 303 1.07 4.76 6.01
N TRP A 304 1.56 3.53 5.91
CA TRP A 304 0.71 2.39 5.64
C TRP A 304 0.36 1.80 6.99
N LEU A 305 -0.91 1.75 7.43
CA LEU A 305 -2.12 2.27 6.78
C LEU A 305 -3.09 2.86 7.82
N TYR A 306 -4.26 3.30 7.36
CA TYR A 306 -5.25 3.93 8.24
C TYR A 306 -5.97 3.00 9.20
N LYS A 307 -6.69 2.03 8.64
CA LYS A 307 -7.66 1.21 9.34
C LYS A 307 -7.59 -0.22 8.84
N ASP A 308 -7.84 -1.14 9.77
CA ASP A 308 -7.18 -2.43 9.74
C ASP A 308 -7.75 -3.42 10.77
N ILE A 309 -7.47 -4.72 10.65
CA ILE A 309 -8.01 -5.75 11.58
C ILE A 309 -7.15 -5.99 12.83
N GLY A 310 -6.16 -5.13 13.11
CA GLY A 310 -5.31 -5.21 14.30
C GLY A 310 -3.81 -5.37 14.01
N VAL A 311 -3.36 -5.22 12.76
CA VAL A 311 -2.00 -5.55 12.30
C VAL A 311 -1.09 -4.32 12.28
N GLN A 312 -1.47 -3.25 11.57
CA GLN A 312 -0.59 -2.09 11.31
C GLN A 312 -1.28 -0.72 11.45
N GLY A 313 -2.61 -0.67 11.37
CA GLY A 313 -3.35 0.59 11.22
C GLY A 313 -3.25 1.55 12.40
N MET A 314 -3.45 2.84 12.12
CA MET A 314 -3.71 3.91 13.10
C MET A 314 -4.96 3.62 13.94
N LEU A 315 -5.97 3.09 13.27
CA LEU A 315 -7.17 2.49 13.84
C LEU A 315 -7.17 1.00 13.53
N HIS A 316 -7.79 0.22 14.39
CA HIS A 316 -8.11 -1.15 14.08
C HIS A 316 -9.48 -1.56 14.60
N LEU A 317 -10.04 -2.61 14.03
CA LEU A 317 -11.31 -3.15 14.51
C LEU A 317 -11.18 -3.62 15.96
N ASP A 318 -12.27 -3.46 16.70
CA ASP A 318 -12.44 -4.11 18.00
C ASP A 318 -12.44 -5.63 17.79
N PRO A 319 -11.55 -6.41 18.46
CA PRO A 319 -11.57 -7.86 18.43
C PRO A 319 -12.93 -8.47 18.81
N GLU A 320 -13.73 -7.74 19.59
CA GLU A 320 -15.07 -8.15 20.01
C GLU A 320 -16.17 -7.85 18.99
N SER A 321 -15.86 -7.12 17.91
CA SER A 321 -16.82 -6.81 16.84
C SER A 321 -17.30 -8.08 16.12
N LYS A 322 -18.52 -8.03 15.56
CA LYS A 322 -19.12 -9.13 14.79
C LYS A 322 -18.18 -9.61 13.68
N TYR A 323 -17.61 -8.68 12.90
CA TYR A 323 -16.69 -9.01 11.81
C TYR A 323 -15.46 -9.78 12.31
N MET A 324 -14.78 -9.27 13.35
CA MET A 324 -13.58 -9.93 13.89
C MET A 324 -13.88 -11.30 14.47
N LYS A 325 -14.99 -11.47 15.20
CA LYS A 325 -15.43 -12.77 15.71
C LYS A 325 -15.74 -13.77 14.58
N THR A 326 -16.36 -13.29 13.50
CA THR A 326 -16.67 -14.12 12.32
C THR A 326 -15.40 -14.65 11.65
N ILE A 327 -14.37 -13.82 11.49
CA ILE A 327 -13.16 -14.21 10.76
C ILE A 327 -12.04 -14.76 11.67
N ALA A 328 -12.20 -14.74 13.00
CA ALA A 328 -11.14 -15.02 13.97
C ALA A 328 -10.40 -16.33 13.73
N SER A 329 -11.14 -17.43 13.55
CA SER A 329 -10.55 -18.76 13.32
C SER A 329 -9.77 -18.83 12.01
N PHE A 330 -10.23 -18.10 11.00
CA PHE A 330 -9.53 -18.01 9.73
C PHE A 330 -8.27 -17.15 9.83
N VAL A 331 -8.31 -16.02 10.56
CA VAL A 331 -7.13 -15.17 10.81
C VAL A 331 -6.03 -15.95 11.54
N GLU A 332 -6.39 -16.80 12.52
CA GLU A 332 -5.43 -17.68 13.19
C GLU A 332 -4.80 -18.68 12.22
N LYS A 333 -5.62 -19.33 11.38
CA LYS A 333 -5.15 -20.26 10.35
C LYS A 333 -4.24 -19.56 9.33
N LYS A 334 -4.63 -18.38 8.85
CA LYS A 334 -3.87 -17.52 7.93
C LYS A 334 -2.47 -17.23 8.47
N ARG A 335 -2.40 -16.82 9.74
CA ARG A 335 -1.14 -16.55 10.45
C ARG A 335 -0.28 -17.82 10.54
N LYS A 336 -0.86 -18.95 10.95
CA LYS A 336 -0.13 -20.23 11.08
C LYS A 336 0.50 -20.67 9.76
N LEU A 337 -0.22 -20.48 8.65
CA LEU A 337 0.19 -20.91 7.31
C LEU A 337 1.01 -19.84 6.55
N GLN A 338 1.25 -18.68 7.14
CA GLN A 338 1.99 -17.56 6.53
C GLN A 338 1.40 -17.14 5.16
N LEU A 339 0.07 -17.05 5.07
CA LEU A 339 -0.63 -16.79 3.79
C LEU A 339 -0.52 -15.32 3.32
N ASP A 340 0.05 -14.43 4.12
CA ASP A 340 0.39 -13.08 3.69
C ASP A 340 1.80 -12.70 4.16
N ALA A 341 2.38 -11.70 3.49
CA ALA A 341 3.77 -11.30 3.73
C ALA A 341 3.97 -10.46 4.99
N TRP A 342 2.96 -9.72 5.45
CA TRP A 342 3.11 -8.76 6.53
C TRP A 342 2.79 -9.37 7.90
N GLY A 343 1.82 -10.28 7.97
CA GLY A 343 1.47 -11.09 9.14
C GLY A 343 2.29 -12.38 9.26
N ARG A 344 3.45 -12.43 8.62
CA ARG A 344 4.33 -13.61 8.62
C ARG A 344 5.11 -13.69 9.92
N TYR A 345 4.66 -14.56 10.83
CA TYR A 345 5.38 -14.90 12.05
C TYR A 345 6.24 -16.15 11.85
N PRO A 346 7.35 -16.32 12.60
CA PRO A 346 8.15 -17.54 12.58
C PRO A 346 7.29 -18.79 12.75
N SER A 347 7.51 -19.80 11.90
CA SER A 347 6.73 -21.04 11.92
C SER A 347 7.62 -22.20 11.49
N ALA A 348 8.03 -23.03 12.45
CA ALA A 348 8.94 -24.15 12.18
C ALA A 348 8.37 -25.16 11.16
N GLU A 349 7.03 -25.34 11.15
CA GLU A 349 6.35 -26.21 10.19
C GLU A 349 6.48 -25.66 8.76
N VAL A 350 6.14 -24.39 8.55
CA VAL A 350 6.19 -23.77 7.21
C VAL A 350 7.63 -23.58 6.76
N GLU A 351 8.51 -23.10 7.64
CA GLU A 351 9.91 -22.83 7.34
C GLU A 351 10.67 -24.11 7.02
N GLY A 352 10.46 -25.20 7.77
CA GLY A 352 11.09 -26.49 7.45
C GLY A 352 10.74 -27.01 6.04
N LEU A 353 9.51 -26.78 5.58
CA LEU A 353 9.07 -27.15 4.23
C LEU A 353 9.66 -26.23 3.15
N ILE A 354 9.58 -24.92 3.37
CA ILE A 354 10.06 -23.91 2.41
C ILE A 354 11.58 -23.97 2.30
N ASP A 355 12.32 -24.04 3.40
CA ASP A 355 13.77 -24.07 3.42
C ASP A 355 14.30 -25.31 2.69
N SER A 356 13.69 -26.48 2.91
CA SER A 356 14.04 -27.71 2.19
C SER A 356 13.85 -27.55 0.67
N LEU A 357 12.77 -26.89 0.25
CA LEU A 357 12.50 -26.61 -1.16
C LEU A 357 13.49 -25.58 -1.73
N VAL A 358 13.78 -24.51 -0.98
CA VAL A 358 14.76 -23.47 -1.34
C VAL A 358 16.15 -24.08 -1.51
N GLU A 359 16.61 -24.93 -0.59
CA GLU A 359 17.88 -25.64 -0.69
C GLU A 359 17.94 -26.56 -1.92
N TRP A 360 16.84 -27.22 -2.26
CA TRP A 360 16.76 -28.01 -3.47
C TRP A 360 16.82 -27.14 -4.73
N ILE A 361 16.08 -26.03 -4.77
CA ILE A 361 16.08 -25.08 -5.89
C ILE A 361 17.46 -24.47 -6.07
N ASP A 362 18.06 -23.94 -5.01
CA ASP A 362 19.36 -23.28 -5.08
C ASP A 362 20.48 -24.21 -5.57
N ARG A 363 20.40 -25.51 -5.25
CA ARG A 363 21.34 -26.53 -5.75
C ARG A 363 21.14 -26.89 -7.22
N ASN A 364 19.90 -26.91 -7.71
CA ASN A 364 19.57 -27.41 -9.05
C ASN A 364 19.34 -26.28 -10.09
N ALA A 365 19.00 -25.09 -9.62
CA ALA A 365 18.69 -23.90 -10.40
C ALA A 365 19.27 -22.64 -9.70
N PRO A 366 20.61 -22.52 -9.61
CA PRO A 366 21.25 -21.42 -8.88
C PRO A 366 20.90 -20.02 -9.41
N THR A 367 20.50 -19.91 -10.68
CA THR A 367 19.99 -18.68 -11.30
C THR A 367 18.66 -18.19 -10.71
N SER A 368 18.01 -18.97 -9.83
CA SER A 368 16.86 -18.55 -9.03
C SER A 368 17.18 -17.28 -8.21
N LYS A 369 18.41 -17.15 -7.73
CA LYS A 369 18.89 -15.98 -6.96
C LYS A 369 19.00 -14.69 -7.79
N GLU A 370 18.95 -14.83 -9.10
CA GLU A 370 19.11 -13.73 -10.06
C GLU A 370 17.75 -13.27 -10.62
N GLN A 371 16.65 -13.92 -10.24
CA GLN A 371 15.32 -13.58 -10.73
C GLN A 371 14.86 -12.23 -10.20
N TYR A 372 14.20 -11.46 -11.06
CA TYR A 372 13.61 -10.19 -10.67
C TYR A 372 12.32 -10.41 -9.86
N PRO A 373 11.97 -9.49 -8.93
CA PRO A 373 12.75 -8.41 -8.32
C PRO A 373 14.07 -8.83 -7.68
N THR A 374 15.14 -8.10 -7.99
CA THR A 374 16.51 -8.30 -7.46
C THR A 374 16.64 -8.31 -5.94
N PRO A 375 15.81 -7.61 -5.15
CA PRO A 375 15.76 -7.76 -3.68
C PRO A 375 15.27 -9.11 -3.15
N TRP A 376 14.58 -9.91 -3.98
CA TRP A 376 13.93 -11.13 -3.50
C TRP A 376 14.84 -12.33 -3.66
N VAL A 377 15.33 -12.84 -2.54
CA VAL A 377 16.00 -14.14 -2.48
C VAL A 377 15.04 -15.28 -2.85
N THR A 378 15.59 -16.45 -3.18
CA THR A 378 14.81 -17.64 -3.58
C THR A 378 13.68 -17.94 -2.58
N GLU A 379 13.95 -17.83 -1.28
CA GLU A 379 12.97 -18.02 -0.22
C GLU A 379 11.72 -17.15 -0.41
N ARG A 380 11.91 -15.83 -0.56
CA ARG A 380 10.80 -14.87 -0.75
C ARG A 380 10.01 -15.16 -2.02
N GLN A 381 10.69 -15.56 -3.10
CA GLN A 381 10.03 -15.95 -4.35
C GLN A 381 9.14 -17.17 -4.15
N VAL A 382 9.65 -18.21 -3.49
CA VAL A 382 8.94 -19.47 -3.24
C VAL A 382 7.77 -19.26 -2.29
N THR A 383 7.97 -18.62 -1.14
CA THR A 383 6.90 -18.36 -0.17
C THR A 383 5.78 -17.51 -0.77
N ARG A 384 6.10 -16.50 -1.59
CA ARG A 384 5.07 -15.71 -2.28
C ARG A 384 4.21 -16.59 -3.18
N ILE A 385 4.84 -17.38 -4.05
CA ILE A 385 4.13 -18.20 -5.05
C ILE A 385 3.31 -19.30 -4.36
N VAL A 386 3.91 -19.99 -3.39
CA VAL A 386 3.28 -21.15 -2.73
C VAL A 386 2.26 -20.68 -1.70
N ASN A 387 2.69 -19.97 -0.65
CA ASN A 387 1.82 -19.65 0.48
C ASN A 387 0.87 -18.49 0.14
N GLN A 388 1.41 -17.41 -0.41
CA GLN A 388 0.71 -16.11 -0.49
C GLN A 388 -0.13 -15.93 -1.76
N LEU A 389 0.11 -16.76 -2.79
CA LEU A 389 -0.71 -16.80 -3.99
C LEU A 389 -1.51 -18.10 -4.05
N TRP A 390 -0.84 -19.26 -4.14
CA TRP A 390 -1.53 -20.53 -4.40
C TRP A 390 -2.36 -21.04 -3.21
N VAL A 391 -1.74 -21.20 -2.04
CA VAL A 391 -2.45 -21.72 -0.85
C VAL A 391 -3.48 -20.71 -0.36
N SER A 392 -3.16 -19.42 -0.35
CA SER A 392 -4.10 -18.35 -0.02
C SER A 392 -5.37 -18.42 -0.88
N LYS A 393 -5.21 -18.53 -2.21
CA LYS A 393 -6.33 -18.72 -3.15
C LYS A 393 -7.16 -19.97 -2.85
N CYS A 394 -6.52 -21.10 -2.54
CA CYS A 394 -7.22 -22.35 -2.19
C CYS A 394 -8.09 -22.21 -0.93
N LEU A 395 -7.84 -21.21 -0.09
CA LEU A 395 -8.53 -20.97 1.17
C LEU A 395 -9.52 -19.79 1.10
N SER A 396 -9.63 -19.08 -0.02
CA SER A 396 -10.56 -17.95 -0.19
C SER A 396 -12.03 -18.36 0.00
N ASP A 397 -12.42 -19.54 -0.47
CA ASP A 397 -13.79 -20.06 -0.26
C ASP A 397 -14.04 -20.46 1.19
N GLU A 398 -13.01 -20.96 1.89
CA GLU A 398 -13.11 -21.28 3.32
C GLU A 398 -13.29 -19.99 4.15
N PHE A 399 -12.63 -18.90 3.77
CA PHE A 399 -12.90 -17.59 4.37
C PHE A 399 -14.36 -17.19 4.17
N ALA A 400 -14.87 -17.25 2.93
CA ALA A 400 -16.21 -16.78 2.61
C ALA A 400 -17.30 -17.61 3.32
N GLU A 401 -17.04 -18.89 3.55
CA GLU A 401 -17.94 -19.81 4.25
C GLU A 401 -18.33 -19.32 5.66
N GLN A 402 -17.46 -18.54 6.31
CA GLN A 402 -17.72 -17.94 7.63
C GLN A 402 -18.94 -17.00 7.63
N PHE A 403 -19.34 -16.49 6.45
CA PHE A 403 -20.48 -15.60 6.27
C PHE A 403 -21.74 -16.34 5.82
N ARG A 404 -21.68 -17.66 5.62
CA ARG A 404 -22.83 -18.44 5.13
C ARG A 404 -24.01 -18.32 6.08
N GLY A 405 -25.18 -18.07 5.50
CA GLY A 405 -26.44 -18.01 6.24
C GLY A 405 -26.69 -16.71 6.99
N MET A 406 -25.73 -15.78 7.02
CA MET A 406 -25.93 -14.47 7.65
C MET A 406 -27.11 -13.73 7.03
N SER A 407 -27.93 -13.12 7.88
CA SER A 407 -28.98 -12.19 7.49
C SER A 407 -28.40 -10.88 6.93
N MET A 408 -29.24 -10.04 6.31
CA MET A 408 -28.80 -8.71 5.87
C MET A 408 -28.37 -7.84 7.07
N GLU A 409 -29.09 -7.94 8.18
CA GLU A 409 -28.79 -7.22 9.42
C GLU A 409 -27.43 -7.61 10.00
N GLU A 410 -27.08 -8.90 10.01
CA GLU A 410 -25.76 -9.36 10.45
C GLU A 410 -24.63 -8.90 9.54
N LEU A 411 -24.87 -8.85 8.22
CA LEU A 411 -23.89 -8.32 7.28
C LEU A 411 -23.70 -6.80 7.44
N GLU A 412 -24.78 -6.07 7.74
CA GLU A 412 -24.69 -4.65 8.10
C GLU A 412 -23.91 -4.44 9.41
N GLU A 413 -24.11 -5.30 10.41
CA GLU A 413 -23.34 -5.28 11.66
C GLU A 413 -21.85 -5.56 11.40
N CYS A 414 -21.54 -6.56 10.57
CA CYS A 414 -20.18 -6.82 10.10
C CYS A 414 -19.56 -5.60 9.41
N ALA A 415 -20.27 -4.98 8.47
CA ALA A 415 -19.79 -3.78 7.78
C ALA A 415 -19.66 -2.59 8.73
N ALA A 416 -20.52 -2.47 9.74
CA ALA A 416 -20.52 -1.39 10.71
C ALA A 416 -19.33 -1.46 11.69
N ALA A 417 -18.69 -2.62 11.84
CA ALA A 417 -17.45 -2.76 12.61
C ALA A 417 -16.34 -1.82 12.13
N PHE A 418 -16.38 -1.39 10.86
CA PHE A 418 -15.41 -0.48 10.27
C PHE A 418 -15.69 1.00 10.52
N ARG A 419 -16.82 1.37 11.14
CA ARG A 419 -17.09 2.78 11.50
C ARG A 419 -16.10 3.26 12.56
N PHE A 420 -15.77 4.55 12.52
CA PHE A 420 -14.80 5.16 13.44
C PHE A 420 -15.11 4.86 14.91
N GLU A 421 -16.37 5.04 15.31
CA GLU A 421 -16.85 4.84 16.68
C GLU A 421 -16.78 3.39 17.18
N ASN A 422 -16.64 2.42 16.27
CA ASN A 422 -16.51 0.99 16.56
C ASN A 422 -15.07 0.49 16.43
N CYS A 423 -14.12 1.38 16.11
CA CYS A 423 -12.71 1.06 16.01
C CYS A 423 -11.94 1.49 17.26
N LEU A 424 -10.83 0.81 17.51
CA LEU A 424 -9.86 1.12 18.55
C LEU A 424 -8.69 1.91 17.96
N GLN A 425 -8.11 2.80 18.76
CA GLN A 425 -6.95 3.61 18.36
C GLN A 425 -5.64 2.95 18.75
N ARG A 426 -4.66 2.99 17.86
CA ARG A 426 -3.28 2.61 18.16
C ARG A 426 -2.50 3.81 18.70
N GLU A 427 -2.67 4.09 19.98
CA GLU A 427 -2.11 5.27 20.66
C GLU A 427 -0.62 5.52 20.41
N GLY A 428 0.22 4.47 20.47
CA GLY A 428 1.66 4.62 20.25
C GLY A 428 2.02 5.04 18.83
N LEU A 429 1.31 4.51 17.82
CA LEU A 429 1.49 4.91 16.42
C LEU A 429 1.00 6.35 16.23
N ASN A 430 -0.21 6.65 16.71
CA ASN A 430 -0.82 7.95 16.53
C ASN A 430 0.02 9.07 17.16
N LYS A 431 0.58 8.84 18.35
CA LYS A 431 1.48 9.79 19.02
C LYS A 431 2.78 10.03 18.25
N ALA A 432 3.40 8.98 17.72
CA ALA A 432 4.61 9.12 16.91
C ALA A 432 4.33 9.92 15.63
N LEU A 433 3.23 9.63 14.93
CA LEU A 433 2.86 10.38 13.73
C LEU A 433 2.54 11.86 14.04
N GLU A 434 1.81 12.12 15.12
CA GLU A 434 1.43 13.47 15.56
C GLU A 434 2.67 14.31 15.90
N ALA A 435 3.68 13.73 16.56
CA ALA A 435 4.95 14.39 16.87
C ALA A 435 5.74 14.85 15.63
N HIS A 436 5.49 14.20 14.47
CA HIS A 436 6.16 14.46 13.20
C HIS A 436 5.22 15.08 12.15
N ALA A 437 4.04 15.56 12.55
CA ALA A 437 3.04 16.11 11.64
C ALA A 437 3.33 17.56 11.22
N ASP A 438 4.16 18.27 11.99
CA ASP A 438 4.45 19.69 11.78
C ASP A 438 5.12 19.97 10.43
N VAL A 439 4.61 20.99 9.73
CA VAL A 439 5.12 21.42 8.43
C VAL A 439 5.78 22.78 8.56
N GLU A 440 7.11 22.79 8.58
CA GLU A 440 7.88 24.04 8.50
C GLU A 440 7.62 24.77 7.18
N VAL A 441 7.45 26.09 7.25
CA VAL A 441 7.32 26.96 6.07
C VAL A 441 8.72 27.39 5.63
N PHE A 442 9.14 26.90 4.47
CA PHE A 442 10.44 27.24 3.89
C PHE A 442 10.36 28.49 3.01
N GLY A 443 11.43 29.29 3.02
CA GLY A 443 11.61 30.40 2.08
C GLY A 443 11.82 29.92 0.63
N ILE A 444 11.62 30.80 -0.35
CA ILE A 444 11.71 30.45 -1.78
C ILE A 444 13.09 29.96 -2.21
N ASP A 445 14.14 30.39 -1.50
CA ASP A 445 15.55 30.03 -1.78
C ASP A 445 16.03 28.82 -0.95
N TRP A 446 15.14 28.19 -0.20
CA TRP A 446 15.51 27.04 0.63
C TRP A 446 15.81 25.81 -0.22
N VAL A 447 16.87 25.09 0.17
CA VAL A 447 17.32 23.87 -0.51
C VAL A 447 17.22 22.71 0.47
N ARG A 448 16.55 21.64 0.02
CA ARG A 448 16.40 20.41 0.80
C ARG A 448 17.76 19.78 1.10
N PRO A 449 18.02 19.34 2.36
CA PRO A 449 19.20 18.53 2.66
C PRO A 449 19.24 17.29 1.77
N VAL A 450 20.38 17.05 1.13
CA VAL A 450 20.64 15.85 0.33
C VAL A 450 21.73 15.03 1.00
N GLY A 451 21.51 13.73 1.12
CA GLY A 451 22.55 12.77 1.52
C GLY A 451 23.10 12.02 0.32
N LYS A 452 24.36 11.60 0.38
CA LYS A 452 24.93 10.68 -0.62
C LYS A 452 24.63 9.25 -0.20
N GLY A 453 23.95 8.48 -1.06
CA GLY A 453 23.92 7.02 -0.91
C GLY A 453 25.34 6.49 -1.01
N GLY A 454 25.82 5.77 0.01
CA GLY A 454 27.12 5.10 -0.08
C GLY A 454 27.09 4.13 -1.25
N GLY A 455 28.03 4.24 -2.19
CA GLY A 455 28.17 3.36 -3.36
C GLY A 455 28.62 1.93 -3.04
N GLY A 456 28.15 1.38 -1.92
CA GLY A 456 28.36 -0.01 -1.54
C GLY A 456 27.42 -0.90 -2.34
N LYS A 457 27.95 -2.02 -2.85
CA LYS A 457 27.15 -3.15 -3.37
C LYS A 457 26.47 -3.88 -2.20
N ASP A 458 25.72 -3.16 -1.40
CA ASP A 458 24.90 -3.79 -0.36
C ASP A 458 23.70 -4.37 -1.08
N THR A 459 23.59 -5.70 -1.03
CA THR A 459 22.43 -6.46 -1.48
C THR A 459 21.17 -5.80 -0.96
N LEU A 460 20.14 -5.73 -1.81
CA LEU A 460 18.83 -5.22 -1.45
C LEU A 460 18.22 -6.15 -0.39
N GLU A 461 18.58 -5.96 0.88
CA GLU A 461 18.00 -6.72 1.97
C GLU A 461 16.52 -6.36 2.11
N LEU A 462 15.68 -7.27 1.65
CA LEU A 462 14.36 -7.53 2.20
C LEU A 462 14.44 -8.94 2.79
N ASP A 463 15.09 -9.09 3.93
CA ASP A 463 15.03 -10.38 4.65
C ASP A 463 13.67 -10.55 5.33
#